data_AF-A0A8T4DMB5-F1
#
_entry.id   AF-A0A8T4DMB5-F1
#
_cell.length_a   1.000
_cell.length_b   1.000
_cell.length_c   1.000
_cell.angle_alpha   90.00
_cell.angle_beta   90.00
_cell.angle_gamma   90.00
#
_symmetry.space_group_name_H-M   'P 1'
#
loop_
_entity.id
_entity.type
_entity.pdbx_description
1 polymer ?
#
loop_
_entity_poly.entity_id
_entity_poly.type
_entity_poly.pdbx_seq_one_letter_code
_entity_poly.pdbx_strand_id
1 'polypeptide(L)' 'ETGGILSHGAVVSREYGIPAVTAVKNATSFFRTGQKLTLDGNDGVIYIKE' A
#
# COMPACT_ATOMS: atom_id res chain seq x y z
N GLU A 1 1.80 5.75 -4.19
CA GLU A 1 2.46 7.07 -4.02
C GLU A 1 1.48 8.22 -4.09
N THR A 2 0.57 8.17 -5.06
CA THR A 2 -0.54 9.12 -5.21
C THR A 2 -1.88 8.45 -4.87
N GLY A 3 -2.95 9.23 -4.84
CA GLY A 3 -4.31 8.73 -4.60
C GLY A 3 -4.72 8.78 -3.12
N GLY A 4 -6.03 8.87 -2.90
CA GLY A 4 -6.66 8.86 -1.57
C GLY A 4 -7.72 7.77 -1.46
N ILE A 5 -8.59 7.89 -0.45
CA ILE A 5 -9.57 6.85 -0.08
C ILE A 5 -10.53 6.45 -1.21
N LEU A 6 -10.87 7.38 -2.12
CA LEU A 6 -11.75 7.17 -3.28
C LEU A 6 -11.00 6.98 -4.61
N SER A 7 -9.68 6.81 -4.58
CA SER A 7 -8.90 6.59 -5.80
C SER A 7 -9.22 5.25 -6.44
N HIS A 8 -8.99 5.13 -7.75
CA HIS A 8 -9.23 3.89 -8.50
C HIS A 8 -8.59 2.67 -7.82
N GLY A 9 -7.31 2.77 -7.43
CA GLY A 9 -6.63 1.69 -6.71
C GLY A 9 -7.28 1.36 -5.37
N ALA A 10 -7.70 2.36 -4.59
CA ALA A 10 -8.31 2.15 -3.28
C ALA A 10 -9.72 1.55 -3.35
N VAL A 11 -10.50 1.87 -4.38
CA VAL A 11 -11.83 1.29 -4.60
C VAL A 11 -11.68 -0.16 -5.03
N VAL A 12 -10.87 -0.41 -6.06
CA VAL A 12 -10.59 -1.75 -6.57
C VAL A 12 -10.09 -2.66 -5.44
N SER A 13 -9.07 -2.25 -4.68
CA SER A 13 -8.55 -3.06 -3.56
C SER A 13 -9.63 -3.48 -2.55
N ARG A 14 -10.63 -2.62 -2.27
CA ARG A 14 -11.74 -2.96 -1.38
C ARG A 14 -12.70 -3.98 -1.98
N GLU A 15 -13.01 -3.86 -3.27
CA GLU A 15 -13.87 -4.81 -3.98
C GLU A 15 -13.25 -6.21 -4.00
N TYR A 16 -11.93 -6.29 -4.11
CA TYR A 16 -11.19 -7.56 -4.09
C TYR A 16 -10.84 -8.06 -2.68
N GLY A 17 -11.15 -7.30 -1.62
CA GLY A 17 -10.78 -7.67 -0.25
C GLY A 17 -9.27 -7.71 0.00
N ILE A 18 -8.50 -6.94 -0.78
CA ILE A 18 -7.03 -6.89 -0.68
C ILE A 18 -6.64 -5.66 0.15
N PRO A 19 -5.81 -5.79 1.20
CA PRO A 19 -5.34 -4.64 1.96
C PRO A 19 -4.47 -3.73 1.09
N ALA A 20 -4.71 -2.42 1.18
CA ALA A 20 -3.97 -1.43 0.41
C ALA A 20 -3.70 -0.17 1.23
N VAL A 21 -2.50 0.41 1.03
CA VAL A 21 -2.09 1.68 1.61
C VAL A 21 -1.74 2.64 0.48
N THR A 22 -2.45 3.76 0.38
CA THR A 22 -2.25 4.79 -0.66
C THR A 22 -1.46 5.98 -0.12
N ALA A 23 -1.07 6.92 -0.99
CA ALA A 23 -0.34 8.14 -0.60
C ALA A 23 1.00 7.94 0.14
N VAL A 24 1.61 6.75 0.07
CA VAL A 24 2.95 6.51 0.66
C VAL A 24 4.00 7.25 -0.17
N LYS A 25 4.63 8.26 0.42
CA LYS A 25 5.61 9.12 -0.25
C LYS A 25 6.90 8.35 -0.55
N ASN A 26 7.41 8.49 -1.77
CA ASN A 26 8.65 7.85 -2.24
C ASN A 26 8.67 6.32 -2.08
N ALA A 27 7.50 5.66 -2.10
CA ALA A 27 7.40 4.23 -1.88
C ALA A 27 8.22 3.43 -2.91
N THR A 28 8.21 3.85 -4.17
CA THR A 28 8.91 3.14 -5.26
C THR A 28 10.43 3.28 -5.17
N SER A 29 10.93 4.34 -4.53
CA SER A 29 12.36 4.54 -4.27
C SER A 29 12.81 3.92 -2.95
N PHE A 30 11.91 3.80 -1.97
CA PHE A 30 12.22 3.29 -0.64
C PHE A 30 12.21 1.76 -0.59
N PHE A 31 11.24 1.12 -1.26
CA PHE A 31 11.14 -0.34 -1.32
C PHE A 31 11.88 -0.90 -2.54
N ARG A 32 12.44 -2.10 -2.40
CA ARG A 32 13.14 -2.79 -3.49
C ARG A 32 12.26 -3.86 -4.11
N THR A 33 12.38 -4.06 -5.42
CA THR A 33 11.72 -5.18 -6.11
C THR A 33 12.13 -6.51 -5.47
N GLY A 34 11.14 -7.36 -5.18
CA GLY A 34 11.35 -8.65 -4.51
C GLY A 34 11.46 -8.58 -2.98
N GLN A 35 11.44 -7.39 -2.38
CA GLN A 35 11.43 -7.21 -0.94
C GLN A 35 10.10 -7.71 -0.34
N LYS A 36 10.20 -8.51 0.72
CA LYS A 36 9.02 -8.96 1.47
C LYS A 36 8.59 -7.85 2.43
N LEU A 37 7.31 -7.49 2.35
CA LEU A 37 6.70 -6.47 3.19
C LEU A 37 5.43 -7.04 3.82
N THR A 38 4.95 -6.42 4.89
CA THR A 38 3.62 -6.66 5.45
C THR A 38 2.86 -5.36 5.48
N LEU A 39 1.63 -5.39 4.97
CA LEU A 39 0.76 -4.24 4.83
C LEU A 39 -0.39 -4.36 5.84
N ASP A 40 -0.59 -3.33 6.64
CA ASP A 40 -1.80 -3.11 7.41
C ASP A 40 -2.65 -2.03 6.72
N GLY A 41 -3.71 -2.47 6.03
CA GLY A 41 -4.62 -1.58 5.32
C GLY A 41 -5.61 -0.84 6.22
N ASN A 42 -5.75 -1.23 7.49
CA ASN A 42 -6.65 -0.58 8.44
C ASN A 42 -5.96 0.65 9.07
N ASP A 43 -4.76 0.45 9.59
CA ASP A 43 -3.99 1.51 10.24
C ASP A 43 -3.13 2.31 9.25
N GLY A 44 -3.02 1.83 8.01
CA GLY A 44 -2.24 2.48 6.95
C GLY A 44 -0.73 2.32 7.11
N VAL A 45 -0.28 1.22 7.73
CA VAL A 45 1.12 0.99 8.11
C VAL A 45 1.77 -0.08 7.23
N ILE A 46 3.04 0.12 6.91
CA ILE A 46 3.86 -0.86 6.17
C ILE A 46 5.03 -1.30 7.05
N TYR A 47 5.16 -2.60 7.25
CA TYR A 47 6.25 -3.23 7.98
C TYR A 47 7.22 -3.87 7.00
N ILE A 48 8.51 -3.57 7.16
CA ILE A 48 9.58 -4.20 6.39
C ILE A 48 9.92 -5.52 7.06
N LYS A 49 9.93 -6.61 6.29
CA LYS A 49 10.45 -7.90 6.76
C LYS A 49 11.90 -8.06 6.32
N GLU A 50 12.70 -8.62 7.22
CA GLU A 50 14.11 -8.97 6.96
C GLU A 50 14.23 -10.08 5.90
#